data_AF-A0A947G9F9-F1
#
_entry.id   AF-A0A947G9F9-F1
#
_cell.length_a   1.000
_cell.length_b   1.000
_cell.length_c   1.000
_cell.angle_alpha   90.00
_cell.angle_beta   90.00
_cell.angle_gamma   90.00
#
_symmetry.space_group_name_H-M   'P 1'
#
loop_
_entity.id
_entity.type
_entity.pdbx_description
1 polymer ?
#
loop_
_entity_poly.entity_id
_entity_poly.type
_entity_poly.pdbx_seq_one_letter_code
_entity_poly.pdbx_strand_id
1 'polypeptide(L)'
;MAHAASNSYLLTKRNSAEPWSGVSMPIHAYVLNLKRRPDRADRMSQILERQGIPFELVPALDYTDPEVMAEVERRRAIPGGIQNRGAIACTMSHEVIWQRIADSHAQHAVVFEDDIVVADDLAATLADPALVPADADIVKLETYLKARTRYDRSATTVVGRYGVHRLRAHSMGAAAYLITRKAAVALLARPLPARVIDWILFDEIEGLLNELTVYQMVPAPVAQGSVLIQKRDWPSDPIYASDIKPVMAETDRTLYRPRPPFTVPDDRKLLLTRRFGLSRRLQSIERSMRTQAFRALWRLRGQSMGAVPFALDGQEPKGASDRTP
;
A
#
# COMPACT_ATOMS: atom_id res chain seq x y z
N MET A 1 -53.19 27.03 26.75
CA MET A 1 -52.36 25.84 27.02
C MET A 1 -51.46 25.60 25.81
N ALA A 2 -50.14 25.49 26.05
CA ALA A 2 -49.02 25.04 25.20
C ALA A 2 -48.80 25.74 23.82
N HIS A 3 -47.71 26.49 23.58
CA HIS A 3 -46.32 26.05 23.25
C HIS A 3 -46.26 25.00 22.12
N ALA A 4 -45.42 25.06 21.08
CA ALA A 4 -44.28 25.90 20.71
C ALA A 4 -43.88 25.61 19.23
N ALA A 5 -43.13 26.54 18.61
CA ALA A 5 -41.95 26.37 17.73
C ALA A 5 -42.04 25.44 16.47
N SER A 6 -41.43 25.71 15.30
CA SER A 6 -40.61 26.80 14.78
C SER A 6 -40.35 26.56 13.27
N ASN A 7 -40.29 27.66 12.52
CA ASN A 7 -39.47 27.96 11.33
C ASN A 7 -39.00 26.83 10.38
N SER A 8 -39.52 26.86 9.16
CA SER A 8 -38.75 26.58 7.95
C SER A 8 -38.71 27.86 7.11
N TYR A 9 -37.54 28.31 6.65
CA TYR A 9 -37.35 29.04 5.38
C TYR A 9 -35.85 29.30 5.13
N LEU A 10 -35.37 28.65 4.07
CA LEU A 10 -34.50 29.16 2.99
C LEU A 10 -33.00 29.49 3.17
N LEU A 11 -32.34 29.15 2.05
CA LEU A 11 -31.18 29.75 1.39
C LEU A 11 -29.79 29.18 1.66
N THR A 12 -29.41 28.29 0.76
CA THR A 12 -28.15 28.30 -0.01
C THR A 12 -27.34 29.59 0.12
N LYS A 13 -26.15 29.47 0.74
CA LYS A 13 -25.01 30.34 0.45
C LYS A 13 -23.85 29.49 -0.08
N ARG A 14 -23.51 29.72 -1.35
CA ARG A 14 -22.15 29.56 -1.87
C ARG A 14 -21.26 30.52 -1.06
N ASN A 15 -20.21 30.00 -0.44
CA ASN A 15 -19.10 30.82 0.02
C ASN A 15 -17.87 30.57 -0.85
N SER A 16 -17.42 31.68 -1.39
CA SER A 16 -16.17 31.97 -2.08
C SER A 16 -14.94 31.46 -1.33
N ALA A 17 -13.90 31.14 -2.13
CA ALA A 17 -12.56 30.82 -1.69
C ALA A 17 -12.02 31.85 -0.67
N GLU A 18 -11.77 31.39 0.55
CA GLU A 18 -10.85 32.02 1.49
C GLU A 18 -9.52 31.23 1.51
N PRO A 19 -8.36 31.89 1.68
CA PRO A 19 -7.08 31.22 1.80
C PRO A 19 -7.02 30.42 3.11
N TRP A 20 -6.72 29.13 3.01
CA TRP A 20 -6.73 28.19 4.12
C TRP A 20 -5.71 28.63 5.19
N SER A 21 -6.22 29.03 6.35
CA SER A 21 -5.43 29.31 7.55
C SER A 21 -4.95 28.00 8.19
N GLY A 22 -3.70 27.62 7.90
CA GLY A 22 -2.73 27.07 8.86
C GLY A 22 -3.00 25.78 9.65
N VAL A 23 -4.12 25.06 9.47
CA VAL A 23 -4.31 23.74 10.09
C VAL A 23 -4.12 22.67 9.02
N SER A 24 -2.99 21.98 9.08
CA SER A 24 -2.75 20.75 8.32
C SER A 24 -3.87 19.77 8.64
N MET A 25 -4.71 19.45 7.65
CA MET A 25 -5.72 18.41 7.82
C MET A 25 -4.99 17.07 8.01
N PRO A 26 -5.30 16.30 9.05
CA PRO A 26 -4.64 15.02 9.30
C PRO A 26 -4.82 14.10 8.09
N ILE A 27 -3.76 13.36 7.75
CA ILE A 27 -3.78 12.45 6.61
C ILE A 27 -4.85 11.39 6.83
N HIS A 28 -5.79 11.29 5.90
CA HIS A 28 -6.83 10.26 5.95
C HIS A 28 -6.21 8.87 5.75
N ALA A 29 -6.66 7.90 6.54
CA ALA A 29 -6.21 6.52 6.46
C ALA A 29 -7.31 5.59 5.91
N TYR A 30 -6.94 4.67 5.04
CA TYR A 30 -7.78 3.56 4.63
C TYR A 30 -7.25 2.26 5.23
N VAL A 31 -8.12 1.47 5.85
CA VAL A 31 -7.76 0.18 6.45
C VAL A 31 -8.42 -0.95 5.66
N LEU A 32 -7.62 -1.77 5.00
CA LEU A 32 -8.07 -3.00 4.33
C LEU A 32 -8.37 -4.08 5.36
N ASN A 33 -9.63 -4.50 5.41
CA ASN A 33 -10.07 -5.59 6.28
C ASN A 33 -11.00 -6.54 5.54
N LEU A 34 -10.78 -7.84 5.68
CA LEU A 34 -11.71 -8.84 5.15
C LEU A 34 -12.98 -8.83 6.00
N LYS A 35 -14.18 -8.74 5.38
CA LYS A 35 -15.47 -8.72 6.08
C LYS A 35 -15.65 -9.84 7.12
N ARG A 36 -15.02 -11.01 6.87
CA ARG A 36 -15.02 -12.17 7.79
C ARG A 36 -14.07 -12.05 8.99
N ARG A 37 -13.36 -10.93 9.16
CA ARG A 37 -12.42 -10.65 10.26
C ARG A 37 -12.81 -9.41 11.07
N PRO A 38 -14.01 -9.39 11.68
CA PRO A 38 -14.43 -8.28 12.53
C PRO A 38 -13.49 -8.09 13.73
N ASP A 39 -12.87 -9.17 14.21
CA ASP A 39 -11.86 -9.13 15.28
C ASP A 39 -10.67 -8.21 14.95
N ARG A 40 -10.23 -8.21 13.68
CA ARG A 40 -9.13 -7.35 13.23
C ARG A 40 -9.58 -5.93 12.96
N ALA A 41 -10.80 -5.76 12.44
CA ALA A 41 -11.40 -4.44 12.24
C ALA A 41 -11.50 -3.71 13.59
N ASP A 42 -12.09 -4.34 14.60
CA ASP A 42 -12.25 -3.77 15.95
C ASP A 42 -10.90 -3.39 16.56
N ARG A 43 -9.90 -4.27 16.43
CA ARG A 43 -8.54 -4.00 16.92
C ARG A 43 -7.93 -2.78 16.23
N MET A 44 -7.99 -2.71 14.90
CA MET A 44 -7.43 -1.58 14.15
C MET A 44 -8.17 -0.27 14.43
N SER A 45 -9.50 -0.31 14.53
CA SER A 45 -10.31 0.84 14.92
C SER A 45 -9.86 1.38 16.29
N GLN A 46 -9.74 0.51 17.30
CA GLN A 46 -9.27 0.92 18.62
C GLN A 46 -7.85 1.50 18.60
N ILE A 47 -6.94 0.98 17.77
CA ILE A 47 -5.58 1.48 17.65
C ILE A 47 -5.58 2.90 17.06
N LEU A 48 -6.32 3.12 15.97
CA LEU A 48 -6.33 4.40 15.25
C LEU A 48 -7.14 5.46 16.02
N GLU A 49 -8.25 5.08 16.65
CA GLU A 49 -9.07 5.96 17.50
C GLU A 49 -8.29 6.45 18.72
N ARG A 50 -7.53 5.57 19.40
CA ARG A 50 -6.68 5.95 20.54
C ARG A 50 -5.63 6.98 20.16
N GLN A 51 -5.16 6.97 18.92
CA GLN A 51 -4.20 7.95 18.42
C GLN A 51 -4.87 9.16 17.74
N GLY A 52 -6.21 9.18 17.61
CA GLY A 52 -6.94 10.26 16.95
C GLY A 52 -6.72 10.31 15.43
N ILE A 53 -6.37 9.20 14.78
CA ILE A 53 -6.16 9.12 13.34
C ILE A 53 -7.51 8.90 12.66
N PRO A 54 -7.99 9.81 11.78
CA PRO A 54 -9.23 9.60 11.03
C PRO A 54 -9.02 8.51 9.97
N PHE A 55 -9.92 7.54 9.93
CA PHE A 55 -9.81 6.42 9.00
C PHE A 55 -11.15 5.95 8.45
N GLU A 56 -11.08 5.21 7.34
CA GLU A 56 -12.18 4.44 6.77
C GLU A 56 -11.80 2.95 6.72
N LEU A 57 -12.69 2.08 7.20
CA LEU A 57 -12.59 0.64 6.94
C LEU A 57 -13.05 0.33 5.52
N VAL A 58 -12.13 -0.19 4.70
CA VAL A 58 -12.42 -0.60 3.33
C VAL A 58 -12.51 -2.13 3.28
N PRO A 59 -13.65 -2.69 2.84
CA PRO A 59 -13.76 -4.13 2.67
C PRO A 59 -12.74 -4.65 1.66
N ALA A 60 -11.83 -5.50 2.14
CA ALA A 60 -10.92 -6.24 1.28
C ALA A 60 -11.68 -7.31 0.51
N LEU A 61 -11.26 -7.53 -0.73
CA LEU A 61 -11.82 -8.56 -1.59
C LEU A 61 -11.42 -9.93 -1.09
N ASP A 62 -12.42 -10.80 -1.01
CA ASP A 62 -12.26 -12.15 -0.54
C ASP A 62 -12.27 -13.11 -1.73
N TYR A 63 -11.17 -13.83 -1.98
CA TYR A 63 -11.14 -14.80 -3.08
C TYR A 63 -12.12 -15.96 -2.89
N THR A 64 -12.76 -16.10 -1.72
CA THR A 64 -13.83 -17.09 -1.51
C THR A 64 -15.19 -16.64 -2.07
N ASP A 65 -15.34 -15.35 -2.37
CA ASP A 65 -16.48 -14.82 -3.12
C ASP A 65 -16.39 -15.25 -4.59
N PRO A 66 -17.43 -15.88 -5.17
CA PRO A 66 -17.43 -16.32 -6.57
C PRO A 66 -17.11 -15.23 -7.60
N GLU A 67 -17.57 -13.99 -7.39
CA GLU A 67 -17.32 -12.87 -8.32
C GLU A 67 -15.86 -12.45 -8.29
N VAL A 68 -15.29 -12.34 -7.09
CA VAL A 68 -13.86 -12.05 -6.90
C VAL A 68 -13.01 -13.21 -7.41
N MET A 69 -13.42 -14.46 -7.17
CA MET A 69 -12.69 -15.66 -7.60
C MET A 69 -12.52 -15.70 -9.12
N ALA A 70 -13.57 -15.39 -9.88
CA ALA A 70 -13.51 -15.40 -11.34
C ALA A 70 -12.41 -14.43 -11.86
N GLU A 71 -12.35 -13.23 -11.28
CA GLU A 71 -11.34 -12.24 -11.61
C GLU A 71 -9.94 -12.66 -11.14
N VAL A 72 -9.83 -13.24 -9.93
CA VAL A 72 -8.57 -13.78 -9.41
C VAL A 72 -8.02 -14.87 -10.32
N GLU A 73 -8.85 -15.79 -10.80
CA GLU A 73 -8.42 -16.85 -11.74
C GLU A 73 -8.02 -16.28 -13.09
N ARG A 74 -8.74 -15.28 -13.61
CA ARG A 74 -8.37 -14.56 -14.83
C ARG A 74 -6.97 -13.96 -14.70
N ARG A 75 -6.69 -13.27 -13.58
CA ARG A 75 -5.36 -12.72 -13.28
C ARG A 75 -4.31 -13.82 -13.11
N ARG A 76 -4.65 -14.92 -12.42
CA ARG A 76 -3.74 -16.03 -12.16
C ARG A 76 -3.33 -16.79 -13.43
N ALA A 77 -4.22 -16.87 -14.42
CA ALA A 77 -3.94 -17.48 -15.72
C ALA A 77 -2.88 -16.71 -16.52
N ILE A 78 -2.57 -15.47 -16.13
CA ILE A 78 -1.52 -14.66 -16.75
C ILE A 78 -0.15 -15.29 -16.44
N PRO A 79 0.63 -15.68 -17.47
CA PRO A 79 1.91 -16.34 -17.25
C PRO A 79 2.91 -15.43 -16.52
N GLY A 80 3.66 -15.99 -15.56
CA GLY A 80 4.67 -15.27 -14.76
C GLY A 80 4.14 -14.55 -13.52
N GLY A 81 2.88 -14.79 -13.15
CA GLY A 81 2.24 -14.30 -11.93
C GLY A 81 2.35 -15.25 -10.73
N ILE A 82 2.05 -14.73 -9.54
CA ILE A 82 1.94 -15.54 -8.31
C ILE A 82 0.71 -16.45 -8.40
N GLN A 83 0.82 -17.68 -7.94
CA GLN A 83 -0.30 -18.65 -7.96
C GLN A 83 -1.21 -18.55 -6.73
N ASN A 84 -0.88 -17.68 -5.77
CA ASN A 84 -1.64 -17.51 -4.54
C ASN A 84 -2.83 -16.57 -4.77
N ARG A 85 -4.03 -17.14 -4.72
CA ARG A 85 -5.31 -16.41 -4.88
C ARG A 85 -5.47 -15.27 -3.88
N GLY A 86 -5.09 -15.49 -2.62
CA GLY A 86 -5.18 -14.47 -1.58
C GLY A 86 -4.27 -13.27 -1.84
N ALA A 87 -3.08 -13.51 -2.40
CA ALA A 87 -2.18 -12.42 -2.81
C ALA A 87 -2.74 -11.58 -3.96
N ILE A 88 -3.38 -12.23 -4.94
CA ILE A 88 -4.03 -11.54 -6.05
C ILE A 88 -5.22 -10.71 -5.54
N ALA A 89 -6.08 -11.30 -4.69
CA ALA A 89 -7.22 -10.59 -4.09
C ALA A 89 -6.77 -9.43 -3.19
N CYS A 90 -5.68 -9.58 -2.44
CA CYS A 90 -5.06 -8.50 -1.68
C CYS A 90 -4.60 -7.34 -2.60
N THR A 91 -3.93 -7.66 -3.71
CA THR A 91 -3.52 -6.65 -4.70
C THR A 91 -4.72 -5.92 -5.31
N MET A 92 -5.75 -6.65 -5.71
CA MET A 92 -7.02 -6.06 -6.16
C MET A 92 -7.66 -5.18 -5.09
N SER A 93 -7.54 -5.54 -3.81
CA SER A 93 -8.01 -4.74 -2.68
C SER A 93 -7.27 -3.40 -2.55
N HIS A 94 -5.96 -3.36 -2.84
CA HIS A 94 -5.22 -2.10 -2.90
C HIS A 94 -5.66 -1.22 -4.08
N GLU A 95 -5.95 -1.82 -5.25
CA GLU A 95 -6.48 -1.08 -6.40
C GLU A 95 -7.81 -0.37 -6.06
N VAL A 96 -8.65 -0.97 -5.20
CA VAL A 96 -9.87 -0.34 -4.65
C VAL A 96 -9.58 0.97 -3.94
N ILE A 97 -8.61 0.92 -3.03
CA ILE A 97 -8.22 2.09 -2.25
C ILE A 97 -7.61 3.14 -3.16
N TRP A 98 -6.79 2.74 -4.13
CA TRP A 98 -6.23 3.68 -5.10
C TRP A 98 -7.33 4.38 -5.88
N GLN A 99 -8.40 3.66 -6.26
CA GLN A 99 -9.54 4.25 -6.96
C GLN A 99 -10.24 5.28 -6.07
N ARG A 100 -10.49 4.96 -4.80
CA ARG A 100 -11.05 5.90 -3.82
C ARG A 100 -10.18 7.16 -3.65
N ILE A 101 -8.87 6.99 -3.56
CA ILE A 101 -7.91 8.11 -3.48
C ILE A 101 -7.97 8.96 -4.76
N ALA A 102 -7.99 8.32 -5.93
CA ALA A 102 -8.07 8.98 -7.23
C ALA A 102 -9.36 9.80 -7.40
N ASP A 103 -10.48 9.29 -6.90
CA ASP A 103 -11.80 9.94 -6.97
C ASP A 103 -11.99 11.01 -5.88
N SER A 104 -11.13 11.02 -4.86
CA SER A 104 -11.14 12.03 -3.80
C SER A 104 -10.43 13.33 -4.18
N HIS A 105 -10.61 14.37 -3.36
CA HIS A 105 -9.83 15.62 -3.41
C HIS A 105 -8.54 15.58 -2.58
N ALA A 106 -8.24 14.47 -1.90
CA ALA A 106 -7.03 14.35 -1.08
C ALA A 106 -5.77 14.32 -1.95
N GLN A 107 -4.70 14.98 -1.50
CA GLN A 107 -3.41 14.95 -2.22
C GLN A 107 -2.67 13.62 -2.01
N HIS A 108 -2.88 12.98 -0.87
CA HIS A 108 -2.35 11.67 -0.50
C HIS A 108 -3.21 11.06 0.61
N ALA A 109 -3.08 9.75 0.79
CA ALA A 109 -3.68 9.01 1.90
C ALA A 109 -2.75 7.90 2.37
N VAL A 110 -2.97 7.41 3.59
CA VAL A 110 -2.27 6.23 4.11
C VAL A 110 -3.13 5.00 3.91
N VAL A 111 -2.49 3.90 3.53
CA VAL A 111 -3.11 2.59 3.37
C VAL A 111 -2.54 1.66 4.43
N PHE A 112 -3.42 0.99 5.18
CA PHE A 112 -3.09 -0.01 6.19
C PHE A 112 -3.76 -1.35 5.86
N GLU A 113 -3.08 -2.48 6.10
CA GLU A 113 -3.72 -3.79 6.30
C GLU A 113 -4.17 -3.97 7.76
N ASP A 114 -5.11 -4.88 8.00
CA ASP A 114 -5.74 -5.09 9.31
C ASP A 114 -4.89 -5.83 10.37
N ASP A 115 -3.73 -6.36 9.99
CA ASP A 115 -2.86 -7.17 10.85
C ASP A 115 -1.49 -6.54 11.13
N ILE A 116 -1.48 -5.21 11.23
CA ILE A 116 -0.30 -4.43 11.58
C ILE A 116 -0.21 -4.11 13.07
N VAL A 117 1.01 -3.84 13.51
CA VAL A 117 1.30 -3.15 14.77
C VAL A 117 1.89 -1.80 14.41
N VAL A 118 1.47 -0.75 15.10
CA VAL A 118 1.88 0.64 14.85
C VAL A 118 2.60 1.20 16.06
N ALA A 119 3.49 2.16 15.83
CA ALA A 119 4.12 2.94 16.89
C ALA A 119 3.13 3.92 17.53
N ASP A 120 3.36 4.25 18.81
CA ASP A 120 2.49 5.14 19.60
C ASP A 120 2.49 6.60 19.09
N ASP A 121 3.51 6.99 18.35
CA ASP A 121 3.69 8.33 17.77
C ASP A 121 3.27 8.43 16.29
N LEU A 122 2.51 7.44 15.78
CA LEU A 122 2.09 7.42 14.38
C LEU A 122 1.22 8.63 14.03
N ALA A 123 0.28 9.06 14.88
CA ALA A 123 -0.52 10.26 14.61
C ALA A 123 0.32 11.54 14.43
N ALA A 124 1.30 11.77 15.32
CA ALA A 124 2.23 12.88 15.20
C ALA A 124 3.08 12.78 13.92
N THR A 125 3.48 11.57 13.57
CA THR A 125 4.23 11.28 12.34
C THR A 125 3.42 11.59 11.09
N LEU A 126 2.13 11.22 11.06
CA LEU A 126 1.24 11.49 9.93
C LEU A 126 0.87 12.97 9.83
N ALA A 127 0.87 13.72 10.93
CA ALA A 127 0.57 15.15 10.91
C ALA A 127 1.72 16.03 10.39
N ASP A 128 2.95 15.49 10.37
CA ASP A 128 4.14 16.24 9.94
C ASP A 128 4.23 16.31 8.40
N PRO A 129 4.19 17.50 7.79
CA PRO A 129 4.30 17.64 6.34
C PRO A 129 5.64 17.15 5.78
N ALA A 130 6.69 17.07 6.60
CA ALA A 130 7.99 16.53 6.19
C ALA A 130 7.94 15.02 5.91
N LEU A 131 6.84 14.32 6.27
CA LEU A 131 6.61 12.93 5.93
C LEU A 131 6.56 12.70 4.42
N VAL A 132 6.08 13.68 3.65
CA VAL A 132 5.85 13.55 2.21
C VAL A 132 6.81 14.49 1.46
N PRO A 133 8.01 14.02 1.07
CA PRO A 133 8.87 14.77 0.17
C PRO A 133 8.11 15.21 -1.09
N ALA A 134 8.42 16.39 -1.61
CA ALA A 134 7.66 17.01 -2.70
C ALA A 134 7.60 16.18 -3.99
N ASP A 135 8.60 15.34 -4.23
CA ASP A 135 8.68 14.44 -5.38
C ASP A 135 8.17 13.02 -5.10
N ALA A 136 7.70 12.74 -3.88
CA ALA A 136 7.26 11.41 -3.46
C ALA A 136 6.02 10.96 -4.23
N ASP A 137 6.06 9.71 -4.69
CA ASP A 137 4.89 8.97 -5.13
C ASP A 137 4.36 8.09 -3.98
N ILE A 138 5.28 7.46 -3.22
CA ILE A 138 4.97 6.57 -2.09
C ILE A 138 5.96 6.81 -0.94
N VAL A 139 5.46 6.76 0.30
CA VAL A 139 6.30 6.69 1.52
C VAL A 139 5.94 5.43 2.29
N LYS A 140 6.85 4.47 2.33
CA LYS A 140 6.66 3.18 3.00
C LYS A 140 6.85 3.35 4.51
N LEU A 141 5.83 2.94 5.26
CA LEU A 141 5.78 3.03 6.72
C LEU A 141 6.10 1.68 7.37
N GLU A 142 5.97 0.59 6.63
CA GLU A 142 6.17 -0.78 7.11
C GLU A 142 7.63 -1.25 6.99
N THR A 143 8.08 -2.04 7.98
CA THR A 143 9.18 -2.98 7.83
C THR A 143 8.71 -4.43 7.95
N TYR A 144 9.25 -5.28 7.07
CA TYR A 144 8.98 -6.72 7.05
C TYR A 144 10.03 -7.53 7.82
N LEU A 145 11.05 -6.89 8.41
CA LEU A 145 12.13 -7.43 9.27
C LEU A 145 12.93 -8.66 8.74
N LYS A 146 12.58 -9.24 7.59
CA LYS A 146 13.17 -10.47 7.05
C LYS A 146 13.98 -10.26 5.77
N ALA A 147 14.01 -9.03 5.23
CA ALA A 147 14.81 -8.67 4.05
C ALA A 147 15.79 -7.53 4.36
N ARG A 148 16.95 -7.59 3.70
CA ARG A 148 17.87 -6.46 3.61
C ARG A 148 17.37 -5.51 2.53
N THR A 149 16.78 -4.40 2.94
CA THR A 149 16.40 -3.30 2.05
C THR A 149 17.57 -2.32 1.89
N ARG A 150 17.72 -1.72 0.70
CA ARG A 150 18.70 -0.63 0.48
C ARG A 150 17.98 0.68 0.25
N TYR A 151 18.41 1.71 0.94
CA TYR A 151 17.96 3.09 0.81
C TYR A 151 19.16 4.04 0.88
N ASP A 152 18.96 5.30 0.53
CA ASP A 152 20.02 6.31 0.60
C ASP A 152 20.51 6.51 2.04
N ARG A 153 21.82 6.68 2.22
CA ARG A 153 22.42 6.83 3.56
C ARG A 153 21.91 8.07 4.29
N SER A 154 21.76 9.18 3.57
CA SER A 154 21.23 10.42 4.12
C SER A 154 19.71 10.42 4.02
N ALA A 155 19.04 10.85 5.09
CA ALA A 155 17.60 11.10 5.05
C ALA A 155 17.32 12.32 4.16
N THR A 156 16.24 12.26 3.39
CA THR A 156 15.75 13.39 2.58
C THR A 156 15.01 14.39 3.47
N THR A 157 14.22 13.87 4.41
CA THR A 157 13.57 14.63 5.49
C THR A 157 13.63 13.81 6.78
N VAL A 158 13.34 14.47 7.91
CA VAL A 158 13.24 13.82 9.22
C VAL A 158 11.90 14.21 9.84
N VAL A 159 11.19 13.23 10.38
CA VAL A 159 9.91 13.37 11.08
C VAL A 159 10.07 12.78 12.47
N GLY A 160 10.15 13.63 13.49
CA GLY A 160 10.47 13.19 14.86
C GLY A 160 11.76 12.36 14.90
N ARG A 161 11.65 11.07 15.26
CA ARG A 161 12.78 10.12 15.31
C ARG A 161 13.05 9.37 13.99
N TYR A 162 12.21 9.59 12.98
CA TYR A 162 12.24 8.82 11.74
C TYR A 162 12.93 9.59 10.62
N GLY A 163 13.94 8.98 10.01
CA GLY A 163 14.47 9.44 8.73
C GLY A 163 13.61 8.95 7.57
N VAL A 164 13.35 9.80 6.59
CA VAL A 164 12.67 9.44 5.34
C VAL A 164 13.72 9.31 4.24
N HIS A 165 14.05 8.07 3.85
CA HIS A 165 15.16 7.77 2.95
C HIS A 165 14.67 7.28 1.59
N ARG A 166 15.31 7.70 0.50
CA ARG A 166 14.95 7.22 -0.85
C ARG A 166 15.21 5.71 -0.94
N LEU A 167 14.19 4.94 -1.32
CA LEU A 167 14.30 3.50 -1.50
C LEU A 167 15.03 3.18 -2.81
N ARG A 168 16.03 2.29 -2.77
CA ARG A 168 16.92 1.96 -3.90
C ARG A 168 16.91 0.49 -4.30
N ALA A 169 16.19 -0.35 -3.59
CA ALA A 169 16.10 -1.78 -3.86
C ALA A 169 14.84 -2.38 -3.27
N HIS A 170 14.58 -3.62 -3.67
CA HIS A 170 13.52 -4.48 -3.19
C HIS A 170 13.29 -4.35 -1.70
N SER A 171 12.03 -4.11 -1.33
CA SER A 171 11.54 -4.03 0.04
C SER A 171 10.25 -4.82 0.15
N MET A 172 10.26 -5.86 0.98
CA MET A 172 9.07 -6.69 1.21
C MET A 172 8.01 -5.95 2.03
N GLY A 173 6.75 -6.36 1.84
CA GLY A 173 5.59 -5.87 2.59
C GLY A 173 5.00 -4.58 2.01
N ALA A 174 3.67 -4.50 2.02
CA ALA A 174 2.90 -3.30 1.69
C ALA A 174 1.71 -3.10 2.66
N ALA A 175 1.85 -3.60 3.88
CA ALA A 175 0.84 -3.52 4.93
C ALA A 175 0.68 -2.09 5.48
N ALA A 176 1.65 -1.21 5.25
CA ALA A 176 1.53 0.21 5.54
C ALA A 176 2.37 1.11 4.62
N TYR A 177 1.70 1.98 3.88
CA TYR A 177 2.35 3.00 3.06
C TYR A 177 1.42 4.20 2.83
N LEU A 178 2.02 5.38 2.69
CA LEU A 178 1.36 6.56 2.14
C LEU A 178 1.51 6.54 0.62
N ILE A 179 0.47 6.89 -0.10
CA ILE A 179 0.49 7.06 -1.56
C ILE A 179 -0.12 8.40 -1.95
N THR A 180 0.52 9.09 -2.89
CA THR A 180 -0.04 10.32 -3.45
C THR A 180 -1.15 10.02 -4.44
N ARG A 181 -2.13 10.92 -4.56
CA ARG A 181 -3.20 10.81 -5.55
C ARG A 181 -2.66 10.71 -6.97
N LYS A 182 -1.59 11.45 -7.28
CA LYS A 182 -0.86 11.36 -8.56
C LYS A 182 -0.38 9.92 -8.81
N ALA A 183 0.25 9.30 -7.82
CA ALA A 183 0.74 7.93 -7.93
C ALA A 183 -0.42 6.92 -8.08
N ALA A 184 -1.49 7.06 -7.29
CA ALA A 184 -2.68 6.21 -7.39
C ALA A 184 -3.29 6.26 -8.80
N VAL A 185 -3.50 7.45 -9.35
CA VAL A 185 -3.98 7.63 -10.74
C VAL A 185 -3.03 7.00 -11.75
N ALA A 186 -1.72 7.22 -11.60
CA ALA A 186 -0.72 6.68 -12.53
C ALA A 186 -0.62 5.15 -12.47
N LEU A 187 -0.88 4.54 -11.32
CA LEU A 187 -0.92 3.08 -11.13
C LEU A 187 -2.21 2.46 -11.67
N LEU A 188 -3.35 3.15 -11.56
CA LEU A 188 -4.62 2.68 -12.13
C LEU A 188 -4.67 2.81 -13.66
N ALA A 189 -3.91 3.75 -14.23
CA ALA A 189 -3.86 3.97 -15.68
C ALA A 189 -3.02 2.94 -16.46
N ARG A 190 -2.48 1.91 -15.78
CA ARG A 190 -1.62 0.89 -16.38
C ARG A 190 -2.09 -0.52 -16.03
N PRO A 191 -1.82 -1.52 -16.88
CA PRO A 191 -1.97 -2.89 -16.47
C PRO A 191 -0.94 -3.25 -15.40
N LEU A 192 -1.42 -3.85 -14.31
CA LEU A 192 -0.57 -4.36 -13.24
C LEU A 192 -0.38 -5.87 -13.42
N PRO A 193 0.82 -6.41 -13.14
CA PRO A 193 1.05 -7.84 -13.24
C PRO A 193 0.29 -8.56 -12.11
N ALA A 194 -0.13 -9.80 -12.37
CA ALA A 194 -0.78 -10.65 -11.36
C ALA A 194 0.22 -11.14 -10.30
N ARG A 195 0.62 -10.24 -9.39
CA ARG A 195 1.67 -10.45 -8.38
C ARG A 195 1.20 -9.94 -7.02
N VAL A 196 2.00 -10.22 -5.99
CA VAL A 196 1.85 -9.56 -4.70
C VAL A 196 2.15 -8.07 -4.83
N ILE A 197 1.41 -7.27 -4.09
CA ILE A 197 1.44 -5.81 -4.19
C ILE A 197 2.82 -5.19 -3.90
N ASP A 198 3.56 -5.74 -2.94
CA ASP A 198 4.90 -5.27 -2.58
C ASP A 198 5.89 -5.49 -3.72
N TRP A 199 5.79 -6.58 -4.46
CA TRP A 199 6.60 -6.79 -5.66
C TRP A 199 6.24 -5.82 -6.78
N ILE A 200 4.95 -5.50 -6.93
CA ILE A 200 4.50 -4.53 -7.93
C ILE A 200 5.09 -3.15 -7.62
N LEU A 201 5.01 -2.71 -6.37
CA LEU A 201 5.40 -1.35 -5.98
C LEU A 201 6.91 -1.20 -5.71
N PHE A 202 7.52 -2.19 -5.07
CA PHE A 202 8.82 -2.04 -4.41
C PHE A 202 9.92 -2.90 -5.00
N ASP A 203 9.70 -3.61 -6.11
CA ASP A 203 10.76 -4.35 -6.80
C ASP A 203 11.41 -3.53 -7.93
N GLU A 204 12.76 -3.51 -7.98
CA GLU A 204 13.50 -2.76 -9.00
C GLU A 204 13.69 -3.47 -10.35
N ILE A 205 13.36 -4.76 -10.46
CA ILE A 205 13.58 -5.56 -11.66
C ILE A 205 12.24 -5.88 -12.33
N GLU A 206 11.34 -6.47 -11.55
CA GLU A 206 10.05 -7.02 -11.98
C GLU A 206 8.88 -6.12 -11.56
N GLY A 207 9.14 -5.07 -10.79
CA GLY A 207 8.15 -4.10 -10.32
C GLY A 207 8.29 -2.71 -10.92
N LEU A 208 7.75 -1.73 -10.18
CA LEU A 208 7.65 -0.32 -10.56
C LEU A 208 8.57 0.60 -9.76
N LEU A 209 9.47 0.07 -8.92
CA LEU A 209 10.32 0.90 -8.05
C LEU A 209 11.14 1.94 -8.81
N ASN A 210 11.59 1.63 -10.04
CA ASN A 210 12.38 2.56 -10.86
C ASN A 210 11.53 3.61 -11.60
N GLU A 211 10.20 3.47 -11.61
CA GLU A 211 9.28 4.45 -12.17
C GLU A 211 8.65 5.35 -11.12
N LEU A 212 8.71 4.92 -9.85
CA LEU A 212 8.12 5.62 -8.72
C LEU A 212 9.21 6.27 -7.88
N THR A 213 8.89 7.43 -7.32
CA THR A 213 9.64 8.00 -6.20
C THR A 213 9.14 7.43 -4.89
N VAL A 214 9.73 6.30 -4.49
CA VAL A 214 9.44 5.62 -3.23
C VAL A 214 10.47 5.99 -2.16
N TYR A 215 9.98 6.39 -0.99
CA TYR A 215 10.73 6.59 0.23
C TYR A 215 10.42 5.50 1.27
N GLN A 216 11.34 5.28 2.20
CA GLN A 216 11.21 4.36 3.33
C GLN A 216 11.48 5.13 4.62
N MET A 217 10.58 5.01 5.60
CA MET A 217 10.84 5.49 6.96
C MET A 217 11.79 4.54 7.70
N VAL A 218 12.79 5.11 8.39
CA VAL A 218 13.81 4.39 9.16
C VAL A 218 14.04 5.10 10.50
N PRO A 219 13.79 4.45 11.65
CA PRO A 219 13.13 3.14 11.79
C PRO A 219 11.70 3.18 11.20
N ALA A 220 11.13 2.01 10.90
CA ALA A 220 9.77 1.95 10.36
C ALA A 220 8.74 2.00 11.51
N PRO A 221 7.75 2.91 11.48
CA PRO A 221 6.72 3.04 12.52
C PRO A 221 5.67 1.92 12.49
N VAL A 222 5.69 1.05 11.48
CA VAL A 222 4.71 -0.05 11.31
C VAL A 222 5.43 -1.36 11.00
N ALA A 223 4.89 -2.47 11.51
CA ALA A 223 5.32 -3.82 11.16
C ALA A 223 4.14 -4.78 11.11
N GLN A 224 4.21 -5.81 10.27
CA GLN A 224 3.21 -6.87 10.29
C GLN A 224 3.29 -7.69 11.58
N GLY A 225 2.14 -7.91 12.21
CA GLY A 225 2.07 -8.71 13.43
C GLY A 225 2.56 -10.14 13.24
N SER A 226 2.29 -10.74 12.07
CA SER A 226 2.74 -12.10 11.74
C SER A 226 4.27 -12.23 11.66
N VAL A 227 4.98 -11.14 11.34
CA VAL A 227 6.44 -11.07 11.32
C VAL A 227 6.98 -10.95 12.75
N LEU A 228 6.34 -10.13 13.60
CA LEU A 228 6.76 -9.90 14.99
C LEU A 228 6.60 -11.14 15.87
N ILE A 229 5.57 -11.95 15.64
CA ILE A 229 5.34 -13.21 16.38
C ILE A 229 6.44 -14.25 16.08
N GLN A 230 7.06 -14.19 14.90
CA GLN A 230 8.09 -15.15 14.48
C GLN A 230 9.49 -14.66 14.88
N LYS A 231 9.77 -14.54 16.18
CA LYS A 231 11.04 -14.05 16.79
C LYS A 231 12.33 -14.64 16.22
N ARG A 232 12.28 -15.84 15.61
CA ARG A 232 13.45 -16.60 15.15
C ARG A 232 14.21 -15.95 13.98
N ASP A 233 13.62 -14.95 13.31
CA ASP A 233 14.12 -14.39 12.04
C ASP A 233 14.45 -12.88 12.12
N TRP A 234 14.56 -12.28 13.31
CA TRP A 234 14.91 -10.87 13.43
C TRP A 234 16.33 -10.56 12.93
N PRO A 235 16.56 -9.40 12.28
CA PRO A 235 17.90 -8.98 11.92
C PRO A 235 18.72 -8.82 13.20
N SER A 236 19.93 -9.37 13.22
CA SER A 236 20.88 -9.21 14.33
C SER A 236 21.45 -7.78 14.45
N ASP A 237 21.06 -6.88 13.55
CA ASP A 237 21.63 -5.54 13.41
C ASP A 237 20.61 -4.49 13.91
N PRO A 238 20.92 -3.77 15.01
CA PRO A 238 19.98 -2.90 15.72
C PRO A 238 19.48 -1.71 14.90
N ILE A 239 20.17 -1.35 13.80
CA ILE A 239 19.72 -0.29 12.87
C ILE A 239 18.45 -0.70 12.09
N TYR A 240 18.14 -2.01 12.04
CA TYR A 240 17.00 -2.56 11.30
C TYR A 240 15.86 -3.06 12.21
N ALA A 241 15.99 -2.89 13.52
CA ALA A 241 14.88 -3.15 14.43
C ALA A 241 13.84 -2.05 14.24
N SER A 242 12.59 -2.42 13.94
CA SER A 242 11.48 -1.51 14.24
C SER A 242 11.49 -1.24 15.74
N ASP A 243 11.19 -0.01 16.16
CA ASP A 243 10.99 0.31 17.58
C ASP A 243 9.74 -0.38 18.16
N ILE A 244 8.97 -1.09 17.34
CA ILE A 244 7.82 -1.87 17.77
C ILE A 244 8.28 -3.03 18.66
N LYS A 245 7.91 -2.95 19.93
CA LYS A 245 8.23 -3.99 20.93
C LYS A 245 7.42 -5.27 20.65
N PRO A 246 8.08 -6.45 20.62
CA PRO A 246 7.46 -7.72 20.23
C PRO A 246 6.49 -8.24 21.29
N VAL A 247 6.58 -7.75 22.52
CA VAL A 247 5.74 -8.17 23.66
C VAL A 247 4.25 -7.93 23.39
N MET A 248 3.90 -6.93 22.56
CA MET A 248 2.50 -6.67 22.16
C MET A 248 1.96 -7.71 21.17
N ALA A 249 2.81 -8.45 20.46
CA ALA A 249 2.39 -9.33 19.38
C ALA A 249 2.20 -10.80 19.82
N GLU A 250 2.91 -11.26 20.86
CA GLU A 250 2.93 -12.68 21.23
C GLU A 250 1.62 -13.22 21.81
N THR A 251 0.79 -12.36 22.38
CA THR A 251 -0.49 -12.74 23.01
C THR A 251 -1.71 -12.45 22.11
N ASP A 252 -1.52 -11.73 21.00
CA ASP A 252 -2.61 -11.26 20.15
C ASP A 252 -2.85 -12.21 18.97
N ARG A 253 -3.90 -13.04 19.08
CA ARG A 253 -4.29 -14.01 18.04
C ARG A 253 -4.74 -13.36 16.73
N THR A 254 -5.13 -12.09 16.74
CA THR A 254 -5.59 -11.38 15.53
C THR A 254 -4.44 -11.23 14.51
N LEU A 255 -3.20 -11.13 15.02
CA LEU A 255 -1.97 -10.93 14.25
C LEU A 255 -1.42 -12.19 13.59
N TYR A 256 -1.98 -13.36 13.88
CA TYR A 256 -1.52 -14.62 13.29
C TYR A 256 -1.99 -14.75 11.83
N ARG A 257 -1.06 -14.96 10.90
CA ARG A 257 -1.33 -15.48 9.54
C ARG A 257 -0.70 -16.88 9.41
N PRO A 258 -1.45 -17.93 9.01
CA PRO A 258 -0.84 -19.20 8.64
C PRO A 258 0.11 -18.96 7.46
N ARG A 259 1.30 -19.59 7.48
CA ARG A 259 2.31 -19.42 6.44
C ARG A 259 1.74 -19.85 5.09
N PRO A 260 1.60 -18.97 4.09
CA PRO A 260 1.44 -19.43 2.73
C PRO A 260 2.74 -20.12 2.28
N PRO A 261 2.67 -21.12 1.39
CA PRO A 261 3.87 -21.66 0.77
C PRO A 261 4.51 -20.54 -0.06
N PHE A 262 5.62 -19.99 0.43
CA PHE A 262 6.36 -18.94 -0.26
C PHE A 262 7.37 -19.60 -1.19
N THR A 263 7.25 -19.32 -2.48
CA THR A 263 8.33 -19.54 -3.45
C THR A 263 8.79 -18.18 -3.89
N VAL A 264 9.76 -17.62 -3.16
CA VAL A 264 10.52 -16.49 -3.71
C VAL A 264 11.82 -17.04 -4.28
N PRO A 265 12.03 -16.91 -5.60
CA PRO A 265 13.36 -17.04 -6.16
C PRO A 265 14.27 -16.03 -5.48
N ASP A 266 15.41 -16.48 -4.97
CA ASP A 266 16.44 -15.59 -4.43
C ASP A 266 16.87 -14.58 -5.52
N ASP A 267 16.51 -13.31 -5.36
CA ASP A 267 16.78 -12.22 -6.33
C ASP A 267 18.27 -12.12 -6.69
N ARG A 268 19.16 -12.59 -5.80
CA ARG A 268 20.60 -12.64 -6.05
C ARG A 268 20.98 -13.53 -7.22
N LYS A 269 20.16 -14.55 -7.53
CA LYS A 269 20.41 -15.52 -8.59
C LYS A 269 19.89 -15.06 -9.95
N LEU A 270 19.10 -13.99 -9.99
CA LEU A 270 18.52 -13.52 -11.25
C LEU A 270 19.58 -12.78 -12.08
N LEU A 271 20.35 -11.85 -11.53
CA LEU A 271 21.32 -11.03 -12.29
C LEU A 271 22.54 -11.83 -12.78
N LEU A 272 22.69 -11.97 -14.10
CA LEU A 272 23.85 -12.58 -14.74
C LEU A 272 25.12 -11.79 -14.43
N THR A 273 25.04 -10.46 -14.49
CA THR A 273 26.17 -9.57 -14.18
C THR A 273 26.69 -9.76 -12.77
N ARG A 274 25.83 -10.12 -11.81
CA ARG A 274 26.24 -10.46 -10.45
C ARG A 274 26.97 -11.80 -10.39
N ARG A 275 26.52 -12.81 -11.14
CA ARG A 275 27.20 -14.11 -11.27
C ARG A 275 28.63 -13.96 -11.81
N PHE A 276 28.85 -12.97 -12.66
CA PHE A 276 30.15 -12.69 -13.27
C PHE A 276 30.93 -11.55 -12.60
N GLY A 277 30.48 -11.03 -11.45
CA GLY A 277 31.21 -9.99 -10.70
C GLY A 277 31.34 -8.64 -11.43
N LEU A 278 30.46 -8.33 -12.38
CA LEU A 278 30.52 -7.13 -13.21
C LEU A 278 30.15 -5.85 -12.42
N SER A 279 30.56 -4.70 -12.96
CA SER A 279 30.41 -3.39 -12.33
C SER A 279 28.94 -3.04 -12.03
N ARG A 280 28.71 -2.15 -11.05
CA ARG A 280 27.36 -1.67 -10.69
C ARG A 280 26.62 -1.03 -11.87
N ARG A 281 27.35 -0.38 -12.79
CA ARG A 281 26.78 0.19 -14.02
C ARG A 281 26.24 -0.89 -14.95
N LEU A 282 26.99 -1.98 -15.14
CA LEU A 282 26.54 -3.12 -15.95
C LEU A 282 25.35 -3.83 -15.30
N GLN A 283 25.36 -3.97 -13.97
CA GLN A 283 24.20 -4.50 -13.24
C GLN A 283 22.95 -3.63 -13.41
N SER A 284 23.11 -2.31 -13.46
CA SER A 284 22.00 -1.37 -13.70
C SER A 284 21.47 -1.47 -15.13
N ILE A 285 22.35 -1.61 -16.13
CA ILE A 285 21.96 -1.81 -17.52
C ILE A 285 21.23 -3.15 -17.70
N GLU A 286 21.75 -4.24 -17.13
CA GLU A 286 21.08 -5.55 -17.19
C GLU A 286 19.70 -5.50 -16.54
N ARG A 287 19.57 -4.84 -15.38
CA ARG A 287 18.26 -4.61 -14.75
C ARG A 287 17.32 -3.90 -15.70
N SER A 288 17.74 -2.77 -16.27
CA SER A 288 16.93 -1.99 -17.21
C SER A 288 16.47 -2.84 -18.41
N MET A 289 17.38 -3.60 -19.03
CA MET A 289 17.06 -4.49 -20.15
C MET A 289 16.06 -5.58 -19.76
N ARG A 290 16.23 -6.21 -18.59
CA ARG A 290 15.30 -7.24 -18.11
C ARG A 290 13.94 -6.65 -17.79
N THR A 291 13.90 -5.51 -17.13
CA THR A 291 12.66 -4.77 -16.86
C THR A 291 11.94 -4.47 -18.18
N GLN A 292 12.64 -4.01 -19.21
CA GLN A 292 12.06 -3.76 -20.54
C GLN A 292 11.57 -5.06 -21.21
N ALA A 293 12.34 -6.15 -21.14
CA ALA A 293 11.97 -7.45 -21.70
C ALA A 293 10.74 -8.03 -21.00
N PHE A 294 10.68 -7.99 -19.66
CA PHE A 294 9.52 -8.41 -18.89
C PHE A 294 8.28 -7.58 -19.24
N ARG A 295 8.42 -6.27 -19.43
CA ARG A 295 7.31 -5.39 -19.84
C ARG A 295 6.83 -5.66 -21.27
N ALA A 296 7.75 -5.91 -22.19
CA ALA A 296 7.39 -6.34 -23.55
C ALA A 296 6.62 -7.67 -23.48
N LEU A 297 7.07 -8.61 -22.66
CA LEU A 297 6.36 -9.85 -22.38
C LEU A 297 4.98 -9.61 -21.75
N TRP A 298 4.83 -8.66 -20.82
CA TRP A 298 3.53 -8.31 -20.24
C TRP A 298 2.55 -7.80 -21.31
N ARG A 299 3.00 -6.84 -22.13
CA ARG A 299 2.20 -6.30 -23.24
C ARG A 299 1.81 -7.37 -24.26
N LEU A 300 2.76 -8.21 -24.65
CA LEU A 300 2.54 -9.32 -25.59
C LEU A 300 1.60 -10.39 -25.03
N ARG A 301 1.56 -10.57 -23.70
CA ARG A 301 0.65 -11.52 -23.03
C ARG A 301 -0.78 -10.99 -22.87
N GLY A 302 -1.12 -9.86 -23.49
CA GLY A 302 -2.45 -9.27 -23.36
C GLY A 302 -2.77 -8.86 -21.92
N GLN A 303 -1.75 -8.57 -21.10
CA GLN A 303 -1.96 -7.99 -19.78
C GLN A 303 -2.46 -6.55 -19.98
N SER A 304 -3.75 -6.41 -20.25
CA SER A 304 -4.51 -5.17 -20.14
C SER A 304 -5.58 -5.45 -19.10
N MET A 305 -5.42 -4.93 -17.89
CA MET A 305 -6.56 -4.85 -16.99
C MET A 305 -7.16 -3.47 -17.14
N GLY A 306 -8.33 -3.46 -17.78
CA GLY A 306 -9.29 -2.37 -17.65
C GLY A 306 -9.77 -2.25 -16.21
N ALA A 307 -10.51 -1.17 -15.97
CA ALA A 307 -11.11 -0.81 -14.70
C ALA A 307 -11.53 -2.04 -13.90
N VAL A 308 -11.14 -2.02 -12.63
CA VAL A 308 -11.58 -2.95 -11.60
C VAL A 308 -13.13 -3.02 -11.65
N PRO A 309 -13.74 -4.15 -12.03
CA PRO A 309 -15.14 -4.18 -12.48
C PRO A 309 -16.17 -4.15 -11.35
N PHE A 310 -15.75 -4.06 -10.09
CA PHE A 310 -16.69 -4.00 -8.99
C PHE A 310 -17.04 -2.55 -8.67
N ALA A 311 -18.34 -2.26 -8.72
CA ALA A 311 -18.89 -1.05 -8.13
C ALA A 311 -18.61 -1.07 -6.63
N LEU A 312 -18.05 0.02 -6.11
CA LEU A 312 -17.96 0.26 -4.68
C LEU A 312 -19.39 0.44 -4.17
N ASP A 313 -19.72 -0.22 -3.05
CA ASP A 313 -21.03 -0.10 -2.39
C ASP A 313 -21.54 1.37 -2.47
N GLY A 314 -22.60 1.61 -3.25
CA GLY A 314 -23.27 2.91 -3.36
C GLY A 314 -23.05 3.76 -4.62
N GLN A 315 -22.28 3.32 -5.62
CA GLN A 315 -22.26 3.99 -6.94
C GLN A 315 -22.75 3.04 -8.04
N GLU A 316 -23.93 3.31 -8.59
CA GLU A 316 -24.36 2.68 -9.84
C GLU A 316 -23.31 2.94 -10.93
N PRO A 317 -22.98 1.94 -11.75
CA PRO A 317 -22.12 2.16 -12.91
C PRO A 317 -22.79 3.20 -13.82
N LYS A 318 -22.11 4.34 -14.05
CA LYS A 318 -22.56 5.30 -15.07
C LYS A 318 -22.69 4.54 -16.39
N GLY A 319 -23.93 4.42 -16.84
CA GLY A 319 -24.34 3.57 -17.94
C GLY A 319 -23.48 3.74 -19.18
N ALA A 320 -23.13 2.59 -19.76
CA ALA A 320 -22.81 2.50 -21.17
C ALA A 320 -24.01 3.05 -21.95
N SER A 321 -23.92 4.29 -22.42
CA SER A 321 -24.88 4.82 -23.38
C SER A 321 -24.71 4.02 -24.68
N ASP A 322 -25.79 3.36 -25.07
CA ASP A 322 -26.01 2.72 -26.36
C ASP A 322 -25.23 3.37 -27.50
N ARG A 323 -24.36 2.56 -28.11
CA ARG A 323 -23.97 2.75 -29.50
C ARG A 323 -24.09 1.41 -30.20
N THR A 324 -25.19 1.24 -30.90
CA THR A 324 -25.22 0.57 -32.21
C THR A 324 -26.57 0.77 -32.88
N PRO A 325 -26.63 0.77 -34.22
CA PRO A 325 -25.71 1.33 -35.21
C PRO A 325 -26.14 2.72 -35.70
#